data_AF-A0A818X5W4-F1
#
_entry.id   AF-A0A818X5W4-F1
#
_cell.length_a   1.000
_cell.length_b   1.000
_cell.length_c   1.000
_cell.angle_alpha   90.00
_cell.angle_beta   90.00
_cell.angle_gamma   90.00
#
_symmetry.space_group_name_H-M   'P 1'
#
loop_
_entity.id
_entity.type
_entity.pdbx_description
1 polymer ?
#
loop_
_entity_poly.entity_id
_entity_poly.type
_entity_poly.pdbx_seq_one_letter_code
_entity_poly.pdbx_strand_id
1 'polypeptide(L)'
;MEKYKEAFFAIHRHNQIMSYLAVNNTDALIQCDLMDMRNAFLNFAYDNNYEFSSLGRAKFSTMTLLYELYTSTTEKFTYNCIRCQ
;
A
#
# COMPACT_ATOMS: atom_id res chain seq x y z
N MET A 1 5.00 -20.27 -24.75
CA MET A 1 4.25 -20.40 -23.49
C MET A 1 4.64 -21.66 -22.70
N GLU A 2 4.77 -22.83 -23.32
CA GLU A 2 5.12 -24.08 -22.60
C GLU A 2 6.43 -24.04 -21.82
N LYS A 3 7.47 -23.37 -22.35
CA LYS A 3 8.79 -23.25 -21.71
C LYS A 3 8.74 -22.63 -20.29
N TYR A 4 7.72 -21.84 -19.97
CA TYR A 4 7.59 -21.14 -18.69
C TYR A 4 6.26 -21.40 -17.99
N LYS A 5 5.51 -22.45 -18.39
CA LYS A 5 4.14 -22.69 -17.91
C LYS A 5 4.05 -22.80 -16.38
N GLU A 6 5.09 -23.27 -15.72
CA GLU A 6 5.14 -23.48 -14.27
C GLU A 6 5.29 -22.17 -13.47
N ALA A 7 5.66 -21.06 -14.13
CA ALA A 7 5.76 -19.75 -13.51
C ALA A 7 4.43 -18.98 -13.48
N PHE A 8 3.39 -19.50 -14.14
CA PHE A 8 2.09 -18.82 -14.27
C PHE A 8 0.97 -19.69 -13.72
N PHE A 9 0.06 -19.05 -12.97
CA PHE A 9 -1.12 -19.70 -12.41
C PHE A 9 -2.37 -19.18 -13.10
N ALA A 10 -3.19 -20.10 -13.64
CA ALA A 10 -4.53 -19.79 -14.15
C ALA A 10 -5.57 -20.21 -13.10
N ILE A 11 -6.03 -19.26 -12.30
CA ILE A 11 -7.00 -19.50 -11.23
C ILE A 11 -8.41 -19.31 -11.78
N HIS A 12 -9.18 -20.39 -11.83
CA HIS A 12 -10.59 -20.35 -12.24
C HIS A 12 -11.47 -20.17 -11.01
N ARG A 13 -12.08 -19.00 -10.87
CA ARG A 13 -12.91 -18.65 -9.71
C ARG A 13 -14.39 -19.01 -9.90
N HIS A 14 -14.84 -19.42 -11.09
CA HIS A 14 -16.25 -19.73 -11.39
C HIS A 14 -16.44 -20.91 -12.37
N ASN A 15 -17.52 -21.67 -12.18
CA ASN A 15 -18.07 -22.61 -13.16
C ASN A 15 -19.07 -21.90 -14.09
N GLN A 16 -19.06 -22.25 -15.38
CA GLN A 16 -19.65 -21.53 -16.52
C GLN A 16 -21.19 -21.35 -16.53
N ILE A 17 -21.93 -21.68 -15.44
CA ILE A 17 -23.39 -21.87 -15.48
C ILE A 17 -24.22 -20.64 -15.02
N MET A 18 -23.61 -19.56 -14.51
CA MET A 18 -24.37 -18.43 -13.93
C MET A 18 -24.29 -17.12 -14.71
N SER A 19 -25.43 -16.47 -14.92
CA SER A 19 -25.53 -15.06 -15.35
C SER A 19 -25.07 -14.15 -14.21
N TYR A 20 -24.01 -13.38 -14.43
CA TYR A 20 -23.37 -12.55 -13.42
C TYR A 20 -24.10 -11.21 -13.27
N LEU A 21 -24.18 -10.72 -12.03
CA LEU A 21 -24.43 -9.32 -11.73
C LEU A 21 -23.15 -8.51 -12.00
N ALA A 22 -23.29 -7.24 -12.38
CA ALA A 22 -22.14 -6.35 -12.55
C ALA A 22 -21.34 -6.27 -11.24
N VAL A 23 -20.01 -6.33 -11.34
CA VAL A 23 -19.12 -6.14 -10.18
C VAL A 23 -19.27 -4.71 -9.70
N ASN A 24 -19.79 -4.53 -8.49
CA ASN A 24 -19.89 -3.24 -7.83
C ASN A 24 -18.81 -3.14 -6.74
N ASN A 25 -17.72 -2.41 -7.00
CA ASN A 25 -16.73 -2.08 -5.98
C ASN A 25 -17.23 -0.88 -5.18
N THR A 26 -17.52 -1.10 -3.91
CA THR A 26 -18.02 -0.06 -3.00
C THR A 26 -16.91 0.78 -2.37
N ASP A 27 -15.65 0.36 -2.53
CA ASP A 27 -14.51 1.03 -1.93
C ASP A 27 -14.15 2.30 -2.69
N ALA A 28 -13.87 3.37 -1.95
CA ALA A 28 -13.40 4.63 -2.52
C ALA A 28 -11.97 4.47 -3.08
N LEU A 29 -11.66 5.25 -4.12
CA LEU A 29 -10.28 5.37 -4.58
C LEU A 29 -9.43 6.05 -3.51
N ILE A 30 -8.30 5.43 -3.17
CA ILE A 30 -7.32 5.98 -2.24
C ILE A 30 -6.15 6.49 -3.08
N GLN A 31 -5.95 7.81 -3.07
CA GLN A 31 -4.78 8.41 -3.70
C GLN A 31 -3.60 8.38 -2.71
N CYS A 32 -2.53 7.67 -3.06
CA CYS A 32 -1.34 7.55 -2.22
C CYS A 32 -0.09 7.30 -3.10
N ASP A 33 0.64 8.36 -3.42
CA ASP A 33 1.81 8.29 -4.32
C ASP A 33 2.89 7.34 -3.80
N LEU A 34 3.06 7.26 -2.47
CA LEU A 34 4.00 6.34 -1.82
C LEU A 34 3.67 4.86 -2.07
N MET A 35 2.38 4.53 -2.25
CA MET A 35 1.87 3.16 -2.41
C MET A 35 1.31 2.85 -3.81
N ASP A 36 1.35 3.80 -4.74
CA ASP A 36 0.86 3.61 -6.11
C ASP A 36 1.69 2.55 -6.87
N MET A 37 3.00 2.51 -6.62
CA MET A 37 3.89 1.50 -7.17
C MET A 37 4.91 1.02 -6.14
N ARG A 38 5.33 -0.24 -6.29
CA ARG A 38 6.41 -0.84 -5.47
C ARG A 38 7.68 0.03 -5.44
N ASN A 39 8.04 0.64 -6.57
CA ASN A 39 9.27 1.41 -6.67
C ASN A 39 9.25 2.68 -5.81
N ALA A 40 8.08 3.31 -5.61
CA ALA A 40 7.96 4.47 -4.73
C ALA A 40 8.30 4.09 -3.29
N PHE A 41 7.70 3.01 -2.78
CA PHE A 41 8.02 2.45 -1.47
C PHE A 41 9.50 2.03 -1.34
N LEU A 42 10.05 1.36 -2.35
CA LEU A 42 11.45 0.91 -2.32
C LEU A 42 12.43 2.09 -2.33
N ASN A 43 12.17 3.13 -3.11
CA ASN A 43 12.98 4.35 -3.12
C ASN A 43 12.87 5.07 -1.76
N PHE A 44 11.67 5.22 -1.22
CA PHE A 44 11.46 5.77 0.12
C PHE A 44 12.27 5.02 1.18
N ALA A 45 12.23 3.68 1.17
CA ALA A 45 13.00 2.88 2.10
C ALA A 45 14.51 3.00 1.87
N TYR A 46 14.96 3.01 0.62
CA TYR A 46 16.36 3.13 0.23
C TYR A 46 16.93 4.48 0.66
N ASP A 47 16.27 5.59 0.29
CA ASP A 47 16.72 6.96 0.56
C ASP A 47 16.82 7.23 2.08
N ASN A 48 15.96 6.59 2.88
CA ASN A 48 15.92 6.76 4.33
C ASN A 48 16.64 5.64 5.13
N ASN A 49 17.30 4.69 4.45
CA ASN A 49 17.96 3.54 5.07
C ASN A 49 17.03 2.68 5.97
N TYR A 50 15.76 2.59 5.58
CA TYR A 50 14.81 1.68 6.20
C TYR A 50 15.01 0.27 5.66
N GLU A 51 14.87 -0.71 6.55
CA GLU A 51 15.12 -2.10 6.20
C GLU A 51 14.26 -3.03 7.05
N PHE A 52 14.02 -4.21 6.47
CA PHE A 52 13.14 -5.23 7.03
C PHE A 52 13.90 -6.53 7.33
N SER A 53 15.20 -6.43 7.65
CA SER A 53 16.09 -7.59 7.85
C SER A 53 16.09 -8.15 9.27
N SER A 54 15.48 -7.47 10.24
CA SER A 54 15.29 -7.98 11.61
C SER A 54 14.01 -7.40 12.22
N LEU A 55 13.48 -8.05 13.26
CA LEU A 55 12.22 -7.61 13.89
C LEU A 55 12.27 -6.16 14.38
N GLY A 56 13.36 -5.77 15.04
CA GLY A 56 13.50 -4.40 15.56
C GLY A 56 13.51 -3.37 14.42
N ARG A 57 14.19 -3.68 13.32
CA ARG A 57 14.35 -2.77 12.17
C ARG A 57 13.09 -2.73 11.31
N ALA A 58 12.42 -3.87 11.14
CA ALA A 58 11.11 -3.94 10.52
C ALA A 58 10.09 -3.13 11.31
N LYS A 59 10.04 -3.26 12.65
CA LYS A 59 9.13 -2.46 13.48
C LYS A 59 9.37 -0.96 13.33
N PHE A 60 10.62 -0.53 13.38
CA PHE A 60 10.98 0.88 13.17
C PHE A 60 10.55 1.37 11.78
N SER A 61 10.93 0.65 10.73
CA SER A 61 10.60 1.00 9.34
C SER A 61 9.09 1.03 9.10
N THR A 62 8.34 0.07 9.65
CA THR A 62 6.87 0.05 9.60
C THR A 62 6.25 1.23 10.33
N MET A 63 6.78 1.61 11.51
CA MET A 63 6.27 2.79 12.22
C MET A 63 6.45 4.07 11.42
N THR A 64 7.61 4.27 10.79
CA THR A 64 7.84 5.44 9.95
C THR A 64 6.97 5.43 8.70
N LEU A 65 6.78 4.26 8.09
CA LEU A 65 5.87 4.08 6.96
C LEU A 65 4.43 4.49 7.34
N LEU A 66 3.93 4.02 8.48
CA LEU A 66 2.59 4.37 8.97
C LEU A 66 2.46 5.88 9.23
N TYR A 67 3.50 6.49 9.79
CA TYR A 67 3.53 7.94 9.99
C TYR A 67 3.45 8.71 8.67
N GLU A 68 4.22 8.31 7.66
CA GLU A 68 4.21 8.95 6.34
C GLU A 68 2.86 8.78 5.64
N LEU A 69 2.25 7.60 5.71
CA LEU A 69 0.91 7.35 5.17
C LEU A 69 -0.16 8.21 5.85
N TYR A 70 -0.06 8.37 7.17
CA TYR A 70 -1.02 9.17 7.92
C TYR A 70 -0.88 10.67 7.59
N THR A 71 0.35 11.18 7.55
CA THR A 71 0.62 12.61 7.34
C THR A 71 0.46 13.05 5.88
N SER A 72 0.65 12.15 4.92
CA SER A 72 0.38 12.42 3.50
C SER A 72 -1.11 12.47 3.16
N THR A 73 -1.95 11.81 3.97
CA THR A 73 -3.42 11.74 3.74
C THR A 73 -4.23 12.72 4.59
N THR A 74 -3.66 13.23 5.70
CA THR A 74 -4.28 14.25 6.53
C THR A 74 -3.72 15.63 6.21
N GLU A 75 -4.59 16.64 6.05
CA GLU A 75 -4.14 18.03 5.93
C GLU A 75 -3.18 18.35 7.08
N LYS A 76 -1.98 18.85 6.75
CA LYS A 76 -0.91 19.13 7.71
C LYS A 76 -1.49 19.84 8.93
N PHE A 77 -1.40 19.18 10.09
CA PHE A 77 -1.87 19.74 11.36
C PHE A 77 -1.36 21.17 11.53
N THR A 78 -2.27 22.14 11.45
CA THR A 78 -2.03 23.46 12.00
C THR A 78 -1.92 23.27 13.51
N TYR A 79 -0.72 23.41 14.06
CA TYR A 79 -0.52 23.43 15.51
C TYR A 79 -1.17 24.69 16.08
N ASN A 80 -2.47 24.65 16.30
CA ASN A 80 -3.15 25.67 17.09
C ASN A 80 -2.92 25.32 18.56
N CYS A 81 -2.02 26.04 19.22
CA CYS A 81 -1.88 25.96 20.67
C CYS A 81 -3.13 26.55 21.32
N ILE A 82 -3.91 25.73 22.04
CA ILE A 82 -5.12 26.16 22.78
C ILE A 82 -4.82 27.30 23.77
N ARG A 83 -3.58 27.37 24.26
CA ARG A 83 -3.12 28.43 25.19
C ARG A 83 -2.76 29.74 24.47
N CYS A 84 -2.54 29.70 23.16
CA CYS A 84 -2.21 30.88 22.33
C CYS A 84 -3.43 31.39 21.55
N GLN A 85 -4.63 30.91 21.88
CA GLN A 85 -5.90 31.37 21.31
C GLN A 85 -6.46 32.55 22.08
#